data_AF-A0A1V1PH53-F1
#
_entry.id   AF-A0A1V1PH53-F1
#
_cell.length_a   1.000
_cell.length_b   1.000
_cell.length_c   1.000
_cell.angle_alpha   90.00
_cell.angle_beta   90.00
_cell.angle_gamma   90.00
#
_symmetry.space_group_name_H-M   'P 1'
#
loop_
_entity.id
_entity.type
_entity.pdbx_description
1 polymer ?
#
loop_
_entity_poly.entity_id
_entity_poly.type
_entity_poly.pdbx_seq_one_letter_code
_entity_poly.pdbx_strand_id
1 'polypeptide(L)'
;QERIHQFINLFETYQFEDGSIELWTKVIRIPEQVARYSNTYAAIIIDEFQEMKSIAYDMSNALFNEFKAKRQLIDEGAADLTASYRRQSQSRVAPMLVSGSAVTMIFKTVMGGPLGGRFGFTYVKPLSIPDGVTLLFHLIRIYRSDLSIQPEMAFYASSQVGGHPYYLYCLVHSKFEQKFDSREVIDALIEYETTEGKIFGFWQTHFQTNRHYINEDNDQELGKKIMYCFIQYNNQPVGIEEIAKKLNVSKKAVEEKIEKLYLADLVWRTKGRFYAFNDICLMRYIKFVYEQDLKDIDTIDLSLQSKYNVLKGRFLENVVQVTMMKFNNDEIQGEWLGKKGKIALPLFNVVDTRQVKASSTKSYQIDVFARRNKTTWLCECKYTKTKMGMNQVKNWNVRLMRQCVKPLKWVQLSLKFKCG
;
A
#
# COMPACT_ATOMS: atom_id res chain seq x y z
N GLN A 1 -39.42 -20.27 -10.64
CA GLN A 1 -39.61 -20.88 -9.30
C GLN A 1 -39.41 -22.39 -9.33
N GLU A 2 -40.07 -23.12 -10.24
CA GLU A 2 -39.95 -24.59 -10.36
C GLU A 2 -38.50 -25.12 -10.45
N ARG A 3 -37.65 -24.55 -11.33
CA ARG A 3 -36.22 -24.94 -11.41
C ARG A 3 -35.39 -24.64 -10.15
N ILE A 4 -35.84 -23.69 -9.32
CA ILE A 4 -35.21 -23.40 -8.03
C ILE A 4 -35.64 -24.46 -7.00
N HIS A 5 -36.91 -24.88 -7.02
CA HIS A 5 -37.38 -26.01 -6.20
C HIS A 5 -36.70 -27.33 -6.62
N GLN A 6 -36.54 -27.58 -7.93
CA GLN A 6 -35.77 -28.74 -8.42
C GLN A 6 -34.32 -28.71 -7.91
N PHE A 7 -33.69 -27.53 -7.89
CA PHE A 7 -32.33 -27.37 -7.35
C PHE A 7 -32.28 -27.59 -5.82
N ILE A 8 -33.20 -27.00 -5.04
CA ILE A 8 -33.28 -27.16 -3.58
C ILE A 8 -33.55 -28.62 -3.24
N ASN A 9 -34.55 -29.25 -3.86
CA ASN A 9 -34.85 -30.68 -3.66
C ASN A 9 -33.65 -31.56 -3.99
N LEU A 10 -32.88 -31.25 -5.05
CA LEU A 10 -31.65 -31.99 -5.38
C LEU A 10 -30.60 -31.84 -4.26
N PHE A 11 -30.45 -30.64 -3.70
CA PHE A 11 -29.52 -30.39 -2.59
C PHE A 11 -29.96 -31.07 -1.29
N GLU A 12 -31.26 -31.14 -1.02
CA GLU A 12 -31.85 -31.77 0.18
C GLU A 12 -31.94 -33.31 0.07
N THR A 13 -32.01 -33.88 -1.14
CA THR A 13 -32.08 -35.35 -1.35
C THR A 13 -30.73 -36.03 -1.51
N TYR A 14 -29.65 -35.29 -1.78
CA TYR A 14 -28.31 -35.86 -1.66
C TYR A 14 -27.97 -36.07 -0.18
N GLN A 15 -28.01 -37.33 0.26
CA GLN A 15 -27.22 -37.76 1.42
C GLN A 15 -25.75 -37.60 1.02
N PHE A 16 -25.16 -36.48 1.42
CA PHE A 16 -23.75 -36.22 1.22
C PHE A 16 -22.95 -37.12 2.16
N GLU A 17 -22.38 -38.20 1.62
CA GLU A 17 -21.30 -38.91 2.31
C GLU A 17 -20.17 -37.90 2.58
N ASP A 18 -19.70 -37.87 3.84
CA ASP A 18 -18.90 -36.78 4.38
C ASP A 18 -17.61 -36.50 3.56
N GLY A 19 -17.32 -35.21 3.35
CA GLY A 19 -15.96 -34.75 3.06
C GLY A 19 -15.41 -34.92 1.63
N SER A 20 -16.24 -35.03 0.57
CA SER A 20 -15.71 -35.14 -0.80
C SER A 20 -15.40 -33.80 -1.51
N ILE A 21 -14.27 -33.74 -2.23
CA ILE A 21 -13.91 -32.61 -3.14
C ILE A 21 -14.97 -32.42 -4.26
N GLU A 22 -15.70 -33.47 -4.60
CA GLU A 22 -16.78 -33.42 -5.58
C GLU A 22 -17.97 -32.59 -5.07
N LEU A 23 -18.33 -32.70 -3.79
CA LEU A 23 -19.34 -31.84 -3.15
C LEU A 23 -18.96 -30.37 -3.27
N TRP A 24 -17.73 -30.02 -2.86
CA TRP A 24 -17.21 -28.66 -2.99
C TRP A 24 -17.29 -28.14 -4.44
N THR A 25 -16.92 -28.98 -5.40
CA THR A 25 -16.94 -28.65 -6.85
C THR A 25 -18.37 -28.48 -7.40
N LYS A 26 -19.39 -29.08 -6.77
CA LYS A 26 -20.81 -28.83 -7.05
C LYS A 26 -21.26 -27.52 -6.38
N VAL A 27 -20.98 -27.35 -5.09
CA VAL A 27 -21.37 -26.16 -4.28
C VAL A 27 -20.91 -24.86 -4.94
N ILE A 28 -19.65 -24.79 -5.36
CA ILE A 28 -19.10 -23.56 -5.95
C ILE A 28 -19.77 -23.14 -7.27
N ARG A 29 -20.44 -24.06 -7.98
CA ARG A 29 -21.15 -23.79 -9.23
C ARG A 29 -22.60 -23.36 -9.02
N ILE A 30 -23.15 -23.49 -7.81
CA ILE A 30 -24.53 -23.13 -7.49
C ILE A 30 -24.87 -21.71 -7.97
N PRO A 31 -24.06 -20.66 -7.71
CA PRO A 31 -24.45 -19.31 -8.10
C PRO A 31 -24.50 -19.12 -9.63
N GLU A 32 -23.64 -19.80 -10.40
CA GLU A 32 -23.74 -19.80 -11.86
C GLU A 32 -24.98 -20.55 -12.35
N GLN A 33 -25.33 -21.68 -11.73
CA GLN A 33 -26.53 -22.44 -12.09
C GLN A 33 -27.81 -21.66 -11.79
N VAL A 34 -27.92 -21.09 -10.57
CA VAL A 34 -29.05 -20.25 -10.16
C VAL A 34 -29.21 -19.08 -11.14
N ALA A 35 -28.15 -18.30 -11.38
CA ALA A 35 -28.15 -17.16 -12.31
C ALA A 35 -28.65 -17.54 -13.72
N ARG A 36 -28.21 -18.69 -14.25
CA ARG A 36 -28.68 -19.21 -15.55
C ARG A 36 -30.15 -19.61 -15.54
N TYR A 37 -30.61 -20.28 -14.49
CA TYR A 37 -31.99 -20.76 -14.40
C TYR A 37 -33.01 -19.68 -14.05
N SER A 38 -32.60 -18.61 -13.37
CA SER A 38 -33.41 -17.42 -13.09
C SER A 38 -33.37 -16.37 -14.20
N ASN A 39 -32.43 -16.49 -15.16
CA ASN A 39 -32.09 -15.44 -16.13
C ASN A 39 -31.70 -14.11 -15.44
N THR A 40 -30.93 -14.20 -14.36
CA THR A 40 -30.39 -13.05 -13.62
C THR A 40 -28.87 -13.08 -13.60
N TYR A 41 -28.25 -11.97 -13.17
CA TYR A 41 -26.84 -11.92 -12.86
C TYR A 41 -26.65 -12.01 -11.34
N ALA A 42 -25.63 -12.73 -10.90
CA ALA A 42 -25.18 -12.78 -9.51
C ALA A 42 -23.73 -12.29 -9.43
N ALA A 43 -23.31 -11.74 -8.29
CA ALA A 43 -21.90 -11.52 -8.00
C ALA A 43 -21.51 -12.44 -6.85
N ILE A 44 -20.46 -13.24 -7.01
CA ILE A 44 -19.88 -14.01 -5.92
C ILE A 44 -18.82 -13.14 -5.28
N ILE A 45 -19.04 -12.72 -4.04
CA ILE A 45 -18.06 -11.98 -3.25
C ILE A 45 -17.44 -12.96 -2.25
N ILE A 46 -16.12 -13.14 -2.30
CA ILE A 46 -15.37 -13.92 -1.30
C ILE A 46 -14.39 -12.97 -0.62
N ASP A 47 -14.57 -12.78 0.68
CA ASP A 47 -13.66 -11.99 1.51
C ASP A 47 -12.52 -12.90 2.00
N GLU A 48 -11.30 -12.37 2.09
CA GLU A 48 -10.08 -13.08 2.50
C GLU A 48 -9.91 -14.43 1.78
N PHE A 49 -9.97 -14.41 0.45
CA PHE A 49 -9.97 -15.60 -0.43
C PHE A 49 -8.81 -16.57 -0.17
N GLN A 50 -7.68 -16.07 0.35
CA GLN A 50 -6.52 -16.89 0.66
C GLN A 50 -6.78 -17.91 1.78
N GLU A 51 -7.75 -17.67 2.66
CA GLU A 51 -8.15 -18.62 3.71
C GLU A 51 -8.91 -19.82 3.10
N MET A 52 -9.63 -19.59 2.00
CA MET A 52 -10.40 -20.63 1.29
C MET A 52 -9.56 -21.44 0.28
N LYS A 53 -8.23 -21.40 0.39
CA LYS A 53 -7.30 -22.17 -0.46
C LYS A 53 -7.33 -23.66 -0.15
N SER A 54 -7.66 -24.05 1.08
CA SER A 54 -7.50 -25.42 1.57
C SER A 54 -8.61 -25.82 2.52
N ILE A 55 -8.99 -27.10 2.50
CA ILE A 55 -9.92 -27.70 3.46
C ILE A 55 -9.30 -28.97 4.04
N ALA A 56 -9.28 -29.07 5.37
CA ALA A 56 -8.96 -30.31 6.06
C ALA A 56 -10.22 -31.20 6.05
N TYR A 57 -10.08 -32.42 5.57
CA TYR A 57 -11.12 -33.44 5.65
C TYR A 57 -10.75 -34.44 6.74
N ASP A 58 -11.74 -34.88 7.52
CA ASP A 58 -11.60 -36.16 8.22
C ASP A 58 -11.74 -37.24 7.14
N MET A 59 -10.62 -37.89 6.79
CA MET A 59 -10.52 -38.74 5.61
C MET A 59 -9.72 -40.00 5.90
N SER A 60 -10.15 -41.13 5.34
CA SER A 60 -9.48 -42.41 5.57
C SER A 60 -8.05 -42.41 5.02
N ASN A 61 -7.17 -43.16 5.70
CA ASN A 61 -5.77 -43.32 5.29
C ASN A 61 -5.59 -43.79 3.83
N ALA A 62 -6.58 -44.47 3.24
CA ALA A 62 -6.56 -44.86 1.84
C ALA A 62 -6.69 -43.64 0.91
N LEU A 63 -7.72 -42.80 1.12
CA LEU A 63 -7.96 -41.57 0.36
C LEU A 63 -6.82 -40.55 0.57
N PHE A 64 -6.26 -40.47 1.77
CA PHE A 64 -5.12 -39.59 2.07
C PHE A 64 -3.91 -39.94 1.19
N ASN A 65 -3.56 -41.23 1.13
CA ASN A 65 -2.46 -41.70 0.29
C ASN A 65 -2.73 -41.51 -1.22
N GLU A 66 -3.99 -41.64 -1.65
CA GLU A 66 -4.39 -41.38 -3.04
C GLU A 66 -4.22 -39.90 -3.43
N PHE A 67 -4.76 -38.96 -2.64
CA PHE A 67 -4.61 -37.53 -2.93
C PHE A 67 -3.16 -37.05 -2.77
N LYS A 68 -2.38 -37.65 -1.84
CA LYS A 68 -0.93 -37.42 -1.72
C LYS A 68 -0.20 -37.86 -2.99
N ALA A 69 -0.50 -39.06 -3.51
CA ALA A 69 0.08 -39.55 -4.77
C ALA A 69 -0.29 -38.67 -5.98
N LYS A 70 -1.51 -38.11 -6.00
CA LYS A 70 -2.00 -37.17 -7.02
C LYS A 70 -1.48 -35.73 -6.85
N ARG A 71 -0.70 -35.43 -5.79
CA ARG A 71 -0.26 -34.06 -5.41
C ARG A 71 -1.43 -33.08 -5.24
N GLN A 72 -2.54 -33.56 -4.68
CA GLN A 72 -3.76 -32.78 -4.41
C GLN A 72 -3.85 -32.32 -2.96
N LEU A 73 -2.99 -32.83 -2.08
CA LEU A 73 -2.83 -32.36 -0.71
C LEU A 73 -1.70 -31.34 -0.60
N ILE A 74 -1.86 -30.36 0.30
CA ILE A 74 -0.73 -29.58 0.86
C ILE A 74 -0.02 -30.39 1.95
N ASP A 75 1.14 -29.90 2.41
CA ASP A 75 2.02 -30.63 3.35
C ASP A 75 1.34 -31.00 4.70
N GLU A 76 0.24 -30.35 5.05
CA GLU A 76 -0.57 -30.57 6.25
C GLU A 76 -1.74 -31.55 6.06
N GLY A 77 -1.91 -32.14 4.87
CA GLY A 77 -2.97 -33.11 4.59
C GLY A 77 -4.32 -32.53 4.17
N ALA A 78 -4.46 -31.21 4.12
CA ALA A 78 -5.62 -30.54 3.54
C ALA A 78 -5.58 -30.56 1.99
N ALA A 79 -6.74 -30.56 1.33
CA ALA A 79 -6.80 -30.53 -0.14
C ALA A 79 -6.72 -29.09 -0.69
N ASP A 80 -5.94 -28.85 -1.74
CA ASP A 80 -5.89 -27.55 -2.43
C ASP A 80 -7.17 -27.34 -3.27
N LEU A 81 -8.01 -26.40 -2.83
CA LEU A 81 -9.26 -26.05 -3.49
C LEU A 81 -9.07 -25.07 -4.65
N THR A 82 -7.90 -24.46 -4.82
CA THR A 82 -7.64 -23.40 -5.81
C THR A 82 -8.06 -23.80 -7.23
N ALA A 83 -7.86 -25.07 -7.62
CA ALA A 83 -8.24 -25.57 -8.94
C ALA A 83 -9.76 -25.65 -9.17
N SER A 84 -10.57 -25.78 -8.11
CA SER A 84 -12.05 -25.87 -8.21
C SER A 84 -12.69 -24.57 -8.73
N TYR A 85 -12.15 -23.41 -8.31
CA TYR A 85 -12.57 -22.07 -8.73
C TYR A 85 -12.33 -21.78 -10.22
N ARG A 86 -11.58 -22.64 -10.94
CA ARG A 86 -11.16 -22.41 -12.34
C ARG A 86 -12.31 -22.21 -13.31
N ARG A 87 -13.45 -22.89 -13.10
CA ARG A 87 -14.64 -22.73 -13.95
C ARG A 87 -15.50 -21.55 -13.51
N GLN A 88 -15.58 -21.29 -12.21
CA GLN A 88 -16.43 -20.25 -11.64
C GLN A 88 -15.87 -18.85 -11.92
N SER A 89 -14.55 -18.68 -11.80
CA SER A 89 -13.82 -17.45 -12.16
C SER A 89 -13.99 -17.00 -13.62
N GLN A 90 -14.46 -17.90 -14.50
CA GLN A 90 -14.74 -17.60 -15.91
C GLN A 90 -16.23 -17.36 -16.20
N SER A 91 -17.10 -17.39 -15.18
CA SER A 91 -18.54 -17.18 -15.39
C SER A 91 -18.86 -15.72 -15.71
N ARG A 92 -19.59 -15.50 -16.81
CA ARG A 92 -20.11 -14.18 -17.22
C ARG A 92 -21.43 -13.80 -16.54
N VAL A 93 -22.11 -14.76 -15.92
CA VAL A 93 -23.41 -14.57 -15.26
C VAL A 93 -23.31 -14.66 -13.73
N ALA A 94 -22.23 -15.24 -13.22
CA ALA A 94 -21.85 -15.24 -11.81
C ALA A 94 -20.35 -14.90 -11.62
N PRO A 95 -19.88 -13.71 -12.05
CA PRO A 95 -18.51 -13.27 -11.85
C PRO A 95 -18.09 -13.28 -10.38
N MET A 96 -16.80 -13.55 -10.16
CA MET A 96 -16.19 -13.53 -8.83
C MET A 96 -15.49 -12.18 -8.57
N LEU A 97 -15.79 -11.59 -7.41
CA LEU A 97 -15.00 -10.56 -6.76
C LEU A 97 -14.35 -11.18 -5.53
N VAL A 98 -13.03 -11.13 -5.44
CA VAL A 98 -12.27 -11.70 -4.33
C VAL A 98 -11.44 -10.61 -3.66
N SER A 99 -11.41 -10.60 -2.33
CA SER A 99 -10.49 -9.78 -1.54
C SER A 99 -9.36 -10.64 -0.96
N GLY A 100 -8.41 -9.98 -0.31
CA GLY A 100 -7.60 -10.61 0.72
C GLY A 100 -6.35 -9.82 1.07
N SER A 101 -5.94 -9.98 2.32
CA SER A 101 -4.85 -9.24 2.97
C SER A 101 -3.46 -9.79 2.63
N ALA A 102 -3.32 -11.10 2.43
CA ALA A 102 -2.06 -11.75 2.04
C ALA A 102 -1.78 -11.61 0.53
N VAL A 103 -1.37 -10.41 0.12
CA VAL A 103 -1.17 -10.01 -1.28
C VAL A 103 -0.26 -10.98 -2.04
N THR A 104 0.82 -11.47 -1.45
CA THR A 104 1.78 -12.39 -2.08
C THR A 104 1.20 -13.80 -2.21
N MET A 105 0.40 -14.25 -1.24
CA MET A 105 -0.36 -15.50 -1.39
C MET A 105 -1.39 -15.40 -2.53
N ILE A 106 -2.11 -14.28 -2.65
CA ILE A 106 -3.01 -14.02 -3.78
C ILE A 106 -2.23 -14.00 -5.11
N PHE A 107 -1.07 -13.33 -5.19
CA PHE A 107 -0.25 -13.35 -6.41
C PHE A 107 0.22 -14.75 -6.78
N LYS A 108 0.66 -15.57 -5.81
CA LYS A 108 1.04 -16.97 -6.08
C LYS A 108 -0.16 -17.80 -6.54
N THR A 109 -1.22 -17.83 -5.76
CA THR A 109 -2.38 -18.72 -5.95
C THR A 109 -3.26 -18.30 -7.14
N VAL A 110 -3.55 -17.01 -7.26
CA VAL A 110 -4.51 -16.46 -8.22
C VAL A 110 -3.83 -16.00 -9.53
N MET A 111 -2.65 -15.38 -9.46
CA MET A 111 -1.98 -14.82 -10.65
C MET A 111 -0.96 -15.77 -11.29
N GLY A 112 -0.25 -16.59 -10.51
CA GLY A 112 0.74 -17.56 -10.99
C GLY A 112 0.30 -19.04 -10.98
N GLY A 113 -0.72 -19.38 -10.20
CA GLY A 113 -1.15 -20.76 -9.93
C GLY A 113 -2.25 -21.29 -10.85
N PRO A 114 -3.08 -22.26 -10.41
CA PRO A 114 -4.15 -22.88 -11.21
C PRO A 114 -5.18 -21.89 -11.78
N LEU A 115 -5.29 -20.70 -11.19
CA LEU A 115 -6.19 -19.62 -11.61
C LEU A 115 -5.50 -18.54 -12.47
N GLY A 116 -4.20 -18.67 -12.74
CA GLY A 116 -3.39 -17.68 -13.44
C GLY A 116 -4.05 -17.12 -14.69
N GLY A 117 -4.05 -15.78 -14.80
CA GLY A 117 -4.65 -15.03 -15.91
C GLY A 117 -6.19 -14.97 -15.94
N ARG A 118 -6.90 -15.50 -14.93
CA ARG A 118 -8.39 -15.46 -14.89
C ARG A 118 -8.98 -14.31 -14.09
N PHE A 119 -8.18 -13.67 -13.24
CA PHE A 119 -8.61 -12.54 -12.42
C PHE A 119 -7.96 -11.24 -12.89
N GLY A 120 -8.73 -10.15 -12.86
CA GLY A 120 -8.17 -8.81 -12.83
C GLY A 120 -7.69 -8.49 -11.41
N PHE A 121 -6.61 -7.73 -11.29
CA PHE A 121 -6.04 -7.32 -10.00
C PHE A 121 -6.19 -5.81 -9.79
N THR A 122 -6.69 -5.41 -8.62
CA THR A 122 -6.75 -4.02 -8.17
C THR A 122 -6.19 -3.93 -6.76
N TYR A 123 -5.07 -3.25 -6.59
CA TYR A 123 -4.50 -3.00 -5.26
C TYR A 123 -5.16 -1.77 -4.62
N VAL A 124 -5.86 -1.98 -3.51
CA VAL A 124 -6.38 -0.91 -2.66
C VAL A 124 -5.23 -0.36 -1.83
N LYS A 125 -4.93 0.93 -2.01
CA LYS A 125 -3.88 1.64 -1.28
C LYS A 125 -4.44 2.30 -0.02
N PRO A 126 -3.59 2.64 0.96
CA PRO A 126 -3.92 3.64 1.98
C PRO A 126 -4.46 4.92 1.35
N LEU A 127 -5.30 5.65 2.09
CA LEU A 127 -5.89 6.90 1.60
C LEU A 127 -4.81 7.97 1.39
N SER A 128 -5.12 8.96 0.55
CA SER A 128 -4.31 10.19 0.56
C SER A 128 -4.45 10.88 1.93
N ILE A 129 -3.44 11.65 2.37
CA ILE A 129 -3.52 12.32 3.67
C ILE A 129 -4.78 13.21 3.80
N PRO A 130 -5.19 14.00 2.78
CA PRO A 130 -6.47 14.74 2.83
C PRO A 130 -7.74 13.86 2.94
N ASP A 131 -7.76 12.70 2.26
CA ASP A 131 -8.87 11.75 2.38
C ASP A 131 -8.88 11.08 3.77
N GLY A 132 -7.71 10.79 4.33
CA GLY A 132 -7.53 10.28 5.70
C GLY A 132 -7.95 11.29 6.77
N VAL A 133 -7.68 12.58 6.59
CA VAL A 133 -8.23 13.67 7.42
C VAL A 133 -9.76 13.66 7.40
N THR A 134 -10.35 13.52 6.22
CA THR A 134 -11.81 13.48 6.04
C THR A 134 -12.41 12.26 6.73
N LEU A 135 -11.76 11.10 6.63
CA LEU A 135 -12.14 9.89 7.35
C LEU A 135 -12.04 10.09 8.87
N LEU A 136 -10.97 10.68 9.39
CA LEU A 136 -10.77 10.92 10.82
C LEU A 136 -11.88 11.81 11.40
N PHE A 137 -12.26 12.89 10.71
CA PHE A 137 -13.41 13.71 11.09
C PHE A 137 -14.73 12.93 11.13
N HIS A 138 -14.98 12.05 10.15
CA HIS A 138 -16.18 11.20 10.17
C HIS A 138 -16.16 10.17 11.30
N LEU A 139 -15.02 9.53 11.56
CA LEU A 139 -14.86 8.56 12.64
C LEU A 139 -15.10 9.20 14.00
N ILE A 140 -14.50 10.37 14.27
CA ILE A 140 -14.74 11.12 15.50
C ILE A 140 -16.23 11.49 15.61
N ARG A 141 -16.83 12.07 14.57
CA ARG A 141 -18.25 12.46 14.61
C ARG A 141 -19.22 11.28 14.88
N ILE A 142 -18.88 10.07 14.41
CA ILE A 142 -19.74 8.89 14.55
C ILE A 142 -19.51 8.17 15.90
N TYR A 143 -18.26 8.01 16.33
CA TYR A 143 -17.91 7.13 17.45
C TYR A 143 -17.45 7.86 18.72
N ARG A 144 -17.02 9.12 18.60
CA ARG A 144 -16.48 9.97 19.67
C ARG A 144 -16.95 11.42 19.51
N SER A 145 -18.26 11.61 19.50
CA SER A 145 -18.90 12.93 19.35
C SER A 145 -18.62 13.89 20.51
N ASP A 146 -18.07 13.38 21.61
CA ASP A 146 -17.50 14.12 22.74
C ASP A 146 -16.13 14.75 22.43
N LEU A 147 -15.42 14.24 21.42
CA LEU A 147 -14.13 14.75 21.00
C LEU A 147 -14.26 15.75 19.83
N SER A 148 -13.36 16.73 19.82
CA SER A 148 -13.12 17.58 18.65
C SER A 148 -11.65 17.50 18.26
N ILE A 149 -11.36 17.78 16.99
CA ILE A 149 -9.99 17.82 16.47
C ILE A 149 -9.84 19.05 15.59
N GLN A 150 -8.75 19.79 15.77
CA GLN A 150 -8.44 20.92 14.89
C GLN A 150 -7.92 20.40 13.54
N PRO A 151 -8.22 21.07 12.40
CA PRO A 151 -7.80 20.61 11.08
C PRO A 151 -6.30 20.32 10.96
N GLU A 152 -5.45 21.15 11.57
CA GLU A 152 -4.00 20.91 11.59
C GLU A 152 -3.63 19.59 12.31
N MET A 153 -4.27 19.31 13.44
CA MET A 153 -4.05 18.09 14.22
C MET A 153 -4.58 16.85 13.49
N ALA A 154 -5.69 16.97 12.76
CA ALA A 154 -6.18 15.91 11.88
C ALA A 154 -5.18 15.61 10.74
N PHE A 155 -4.62 16.66 10.11
CA PHE A 155 -3.55 16.52 9.11
C PHE A 155 -2.30 15.87 9.72
N TYR A 156 -1.91 16.25 10.93
CA TYR A 156 -0.79 15.65 11.64
C TYR A 156 -1.03 14.16 11.89
N ALA A 157 -2.12 13.80 12.58
CA ALA A 157 -2.49 12.41 12.88
C ALA A 157 -2.54 11.55 11.60
N SER A 158 -3.25 12.01 10.55
CA SER A 158 -3.31 11.26 9.28
C SER A 158 -1.95 11.12 8.61
N SER A 159 -1.04 12.09 8.74
CA SER A 159 0.32 11.98 8.20
C SER A 159 1.17 10.98 8.99
N GLN A 160 1.03 10.92 10.32
CA GLN A 160 1.80 10.02 11.19
C GLN A 160 1.39 8.55 11.07
N VAL A 161 0.19 8.26 10.56
CA VAL A 161 -0.29 6.89 10.23
C VAL A 161 -0.45 6.64 8.73
N GLY A 162 0.12 7.50 7.88
CA GLY A 162 0.18 7.31 6.42
C GLY A 162 -1.18 7.28 5.70
N GLY A 163 -2.25 7.82 6.31
CA GLY A 163 -3.62 7.77 5.77
C GLY A 163 -4.25 6.37 5.80
N HIS A 164 -3.73 5.43 6.59
CA HIS A 164 -4.27 4.07 6.66
C HIS A 164 -5.64 4.03 7.39
N PRO A 165 -6.73 3.56 6.75
CA PRO A 165 -8.07 3.61 7.34
C PRO A 165 -8.19 2.91 8.70
N TYR A 166 -7.60 1.71 8.82
CA TYR A 166 -7.63 0.93 10.05
C TYR A 166 -6.87 1.63 11.18
N TYR A 167 -5.76 2.32 10.91
CA TYR A 167 -5.00 3.00 11.96
C TYR A 167 -5.73 4.25 12.44
N LEU A 168 -6.33 5.02 11.54
CA LEU A 168 -7.22 6.13 11.91
C LEU A 168 -8.40 5.66 12.77
N TYR A 169 -8.97 4.49 12.45
CA TYR A 169 -9.99 3.85 13.28
C TYR A 169 -9.44 3.44 14.66
N CYS A 170 -8.24 2.88 14.75
CA CYS A 170 -7.59 2.55 16.02
C CYS A 170 -7.32 3.78 16.89
N LEU A 171 -6.85 4.91 16.34
CA LEU A 171 -6.64 6.15 17.12
C LEU A 171 -7.95 6.63 17.77
N VAL A 172 -9.08 6.58 17.06
CA VAL A 172 -10.41 6.99 17.58
C VAL A 172 -10.99 5.97 18.57
N HIS A 173 -10.54 4.72 18.54
CA HIS A 173 -10.99 3.66 19.45
C HIS A 173 -9.89 3.16 20.39
N SER A 174 -8.89 4.00 20.65
CA SER A 174 -7.79 3.69 21.57
C SER A 174 -8.26 3.70 23.02
N LYS A 175 -7.56 2.96 23.87
CA LYS A 175 -7.74 3.01 25.33
C LYS A 175 -6.90 4.09 26.01
N PHE A 176 -5.92 4.66 25.30
CA PHE A 176 -5.19 5.85 25.76
C PHE A 176 -6.16 7.01 25.95
N GLU A 177 -5.86 7.94 26.88
CA GLU A 177 -6.75 9.08 27.14
C GLU A 177 -6.83 9.99 25.90
N GLN A 178 -7.91 9.85 25.14
CA GLN A 178 -8.00 10.41 23.79
C GLN A 178 -8.20 11.91 23.82
N LYS A 179 -7.12 12.65 23.51
CA LYS A 179 -7.13 14.10 23.25
C LYS A 179 -6.33 14.35 21.98
N PHE A 180 -6.92 15.03 21.00
CA PHE A 180 -6.26 15.35 19.72
C PHE A 180 -5.75 16.80 19.71
N ASP A 181 -5.34 17.28 20.88
CA ASP A 181 -5.20 18.70 21.20
C ASP A 181 -3.83 19.26 20.79
N SER A 182 -2.80 18.41 20.79
CA SER A 182 -1.43 18.75 20.38
C SER A 182 -0.75 17.60 19.64
N ARG A 183 0.40 17.91 19.00
CA ARG A 183 1.19 16.93 18.25
C ARG A 183 1.84 15.90 19.18
N GLU A 184 2.21 16.33 20.37
CA GLU A 184 2.84 15.52 21.41
C GLU A 184 1.85 14.47 21.95
N VAL A 185 0.59 14.85 22.17
CA VAL A 185 -0.46 13.90 22.57
C VAL A 185 -0.79 12.93 21.44
N ILE A 186 -0.80 13.39 20.18
CA ILE A 186 -0.97 12.50 19.02
C ILE A 186 0.21 11.53 18.86
N ASP A 187 1.44 12.00 19.06
CA ASP A 187 2.63 11.14 19.00
C ASP A 187 2.60 10.07 20.10
N ALA A 188 2.20 10.43 21.34
CA ALA A 188 2.01 9.50 22.46
C ALA A 188 0.84 8.50 22.24
N LEU A 189 -0.28 8.97 21.68
CA LEU A 189 -1.41 8.10 21.29
C LEU A 189 -1.00 7.08 20.22
N ILE A 190 -0.21 7.49 19.23
CA ILE A 190 0.29 6.59 18.19
C ILE A 190 1.34 5.63 18.77
N GLU A 191 2.21 6.12 19.66
CA GLU A 191 3.17 5.28 20.39
C GLU A 191 2.44 4.16 21.13
N TYR A 192 1.49 4.51 22.02
CA TYR A 192 0.63 3.56 22.72
C TYR A 192 -0.03 2.55 21.78
N GLU A 193 -0.65 3.02 20.68
CA GLU A 193 -1.28 2.09 19.73
C GLU A 193 -0.28 1.14 19.07
N THR A 194 0.97 1.56 18.85
CA THR A 194 2.03 0.74 18.25
C THR A 194 2.83 -0.13 19.23
N THR A 195 2.73 0.10 20.55
CA THR A 195 3.41 -0.70 21.58
C THR A 195 2.48 -1.63 22.36
N GLU A 196 1.21 -1.24 22.57
CA GLU A 196 0.26 -1.95 23.45
C GLU A 196 -1.18 -2.00 22.91
N GLY A 197 -1.56 -1.08 22.02
CA GLY A 197 -2.93 -0.96 21.51
C GLY A 197 -3.30 -1.91 20.37
N LYS A 198 -4.30 -1.53 19.58
CA LYS A 198 -4.86 -2.39 18.52
C LYS A 198 -3.91 -2.53 17.33
N ILE A 199 -3.13 -1.50 17.02
CA ILE A 199 -2.12 -1.55 15.95
C ILE A 199 -0.99 -2.53 16.32
N PHE A 200 -0.55 -2.52 17.58
CA PHE A 200 0.38 -3.52 18.13
C PHE A 200 -0.21 -4.93 18.02
N GLY A 201 -1.42 -5.15 18.53
CA GLY A 201 -2.08 -6.46 18.48
C GLY A 201 -2.22 -7.02 17.07
N PHE A 202 -2.65 -6.18 16.11
CA PHE A 202 -2.73 -6.55 14.69
C PHE A 202 -1.38 -7.04 14.14
N TRP A 203 -0.32 -6.26 14.34
CA TRP A 203 1.00 -6.66 13.86
C TRP A 203 1.56 -7.85 14.64
N GLN A 204 1.36 -7.93 15.95
CA GLN A 204 1.77 -9.08 16.75
C GLN A 204 1.15 -10.39 16.24
N THR A 205 -0.15 -10.39 15.94
CA THR A 205 -0.81 -11.55 15.30
C THR A 205 -0.21 -11.85 13.93
N HIS A 206 -0.04 -10.86 13.04
CA HIS A 206 0.57 -11.08 11.71
C HIS A 206 1.97 -11.72 11.81
N PHE A 207 2.79 -11.27 12.77
CA PHE A 207 4.13 -11.80 13.02
C PHE A 207 4.14 -13.19 13.65
N GLN A 208 3.15 -13.52 14.48
CA GLN A 208 2.97 -14.86 15.04
C GLN A 208 2.51 -15.85 13.98
N THR A 209 1.50 -15.51 13.17
CA THR A 209 1.00 -16.35 12.07
C THR A 209 2.07 -16.63 11.00
N ASN A 210 2.91 -15.65 10.70
CA ASN A 210 3.99 -15.78 9.71
C ASN A 210 5.35 -16.15 10.32
N ARG A 211 5.39 -16.57 11.59
CA ARG A 211 6.64 -16.79 12.35
C ARG A 211 7.62 -17.74 11.64
N HIS A 212 7.11 -18.82 11.05
CA HIS A 212 7.84 -19.81 10.26
C HIS A 212 8.61 -19.22 9.06
N TYR A 213 8.10 -18.16 8.42
CA TYR A 213 8.84 -17.43 7.37
C TYR A 213 9.78 -16.37 7.96
N ILE A 214 9.41 -15.74 9.07
CA ILE A 214 10.10 -14.55 9.58
C ILE A 214 11.29 -14.93 10.46
N ASN A 215 11.09 -15.75 11.49
CA ASN A 215 11.97 -15.88 12.67
C ASN A 215 12.16 -17.32 13.19
N GLU A 216 11.60 -18.33 12.53
CA GLU A 216 11.66 -19.75 12.96
C GLU A 216 12.69 -20.59 12.19
N ASP A 217 13.69 -19.92 11.61
CA ASP A 217 14.89 -20.55 11.07
C ASP A 217 16.10 -20.37 12.01
N ASN A 218 17.18 -21.10 11.70
CA ASN A 218 18.44 -21.04 12.46
C ASN A 218 19.09 -19.64 12.52
N ASP A 219 18.57 -18.68 11.72
CA ASP A 219 19.09 -17.33 11.51
C ASP A 219 18.11 -16.26 12.06
N GLN A 220 17.44 -16.55 13.19
CA GLN A 220 16.48 -15.64 13.83
C GLN A 220 17.06 -14.24 14.09
N GLU A 221 18.29 -14.15 14.61
CA GLU A 221 18.94 -12.86 14.88
C GLU A 221 19.24 -12.07 13.59
N LEU A 222 19.71 -12.76 12.55
CA LEU A 222 19.92 -12.17 11.22
C LEU A 222 18.60 -11.68 10.61
N GLY A 223 17.50 -12.40 10.85
CA GLY A 223 16.15 -11.96 10.47
C GLY A 223 15.76 -10.62 11.08
N LYS A 224 15.88 -10.51 12.41
CA LYS A 224 15.65 -9.24 13.14
C LYS A 224 16.56 -8.12 12.60
N LYS A 225 17.86 -8.40 12.41
CA LYS A 225 18.85 -7.44 11.88
C LYS A 225 18.51 -6.95 10.46
N ILE A 226 18.13 -7.84 9.53
CA ILE A 226 17.72 -7.48 8.16
C ILE A 226 16.41 -6.67 8.16
N MET A 227 15.43 -7.09 8.97
CA MET A 227 14.16 -6.39 9.13
C MET A 227 14.31 -4.98 9.71
N TYR A 228 15.14 -4.81 10.72
CA TYR A 228 15.42 -3.48 11.28
C TYR A 228 16.13 -2.60 10.24
N CYS A 229 17.01 -3.16 9.40
CA CYS A 229 17.58 -2.43 8.26
C CYS A 229 16.51 -1.98 7.24
N PHE A 230 15.40 -2.72 7.05
CA PHE A 230 14.33 -2.33 6.11
C PHE A 230 13.59 -1.05 6.49
N ILE A 231 13.56 -0.72 7.78
CA ILE A 231 13.06 0.57 8.29
C ILE A 231 13.83 1.75 7.66
N GLN A 232 15.08 1.56 7.23
CA GLN A 232 15.89 2.59 6.57
C GLN A 232 15.52 2.78 5.09
N TYR A 233 14.83 1.80 4.47
CA TYR A 233 14.55 1.81 3.03
C TYR A 233 13.25 2.51 2.65
N ASN A 234 12.20 2.53 3.48
CA ASN A 234 10.97 3.34 3.27
C ASN A 234 10.53 3.45 1.78
N ASN A 235 10.01 2.33 1.24
CA ASN A 235 9.59 2.17 -0.17
C ASN A 235 10.69 2.37 -1.25
N GLN A 236 11.97 2.37 -0.87
CA GLN A 236 13.09 2.31 -1.81
C GLN A 236 13.45 0.86 -2.15
N PRO A 237 14.06 0.60 -3.33
CA PRO A 237 14.58 -0.72 -3.66
C PRO A 237 15.67 -1.11 -2.66
N VAL A 238 15.58 -2.33 -2.16
CA VAL A 238 16.48 -2.87 -1.12
C VAL A 238 17.89 -3.09 -1.68
N GLY A 239 18.89 -2.56 -0.99
CA GLY A 239 20.30 -2.75 -1.29
C GLY A 239 20.83 -4.04 -0.66
N ILE A 240 20.62 -5.19 -1.30
CA ILE A 240 21.12 -6.51 -0.83
C ILE A 240 22.61 -6.43 -0.48
N GLU A 241 23.43 -5.82 -1.34
CA GLU A 241 24.88 -5.68 -1.11
C GLU A 241 25.23 -4.74 0.05
N GLU A 242 24.39 -3.75 0.31
CA GLU A 242 24.55 -2.76 1.38
C GLU A 242 24.23 -3.40 2.74
N ILE A 243 23.13 -4.16 2.81
CA ILE A 243 22.74 -4.95 3.99
C ILE A 243 23.79 -6.04 4.28
N ALA A 244 24.22 -6.78 3.26
CA ALA A 244 25.24 -7.82 3.40
C ALA A 244 26.55 -7.27 3.99
N LYS A 245 27.00 -6.10 3.51
CA LYS A 245 28.18 -5.40 4.07
C LYS A 245 27.93 -4.88 5.48
N LYS A 246 26.79 -4.23 5.75
CA LYS A 246 26.46 -3.65 7.06
C LYS A 246 26.35 -4.71 8.16
N LEU A 247 25.82 -5.89 7.83
CA LEU A 247 25.63 -6.99 8.77
C LEU A 247 26.77 -8.02 8.74
N ASN A 248 27.80 -7.82 7.89
CA ASN A 248 28.92 -8.73 7.69
C ASN A 248 28.51 -10.19 7.36
N VAL A 249 27.53 -10.36 6.46
CA VAL A 249 27.00 -11.66 6.01
C VAL A 249 27.08 -11.84 4.50
N SER A 250 26.87 -13.06 4.01
CA SER A 250 26.82 -13.33 2.57
C SER A 250 25.58 -12.70 1.91
N LYS A 251 25.73 -12.24 0.65
CA LYS A 251 24.59 -11.75 -0.16
C LYS A 251 23.49 -12.80 -0.30
N LYS A 252 23.87 -14.08 -0.41
CA LYS A 252 22.94 -15.20 -0.55
C LYS A 252 22.05 -15.36 0.69
N ALA A 253 22.62 -15.30 1.90
CA ALA A 253 21.84 -15.37 3.14
C ALA A 253 20.85 -14.20 3.24
N VAL A 254 21.26 -12.99 2.81
CA VAL A 254 20.34 -11.85 2.70
C VAL A 254 19.24 -12.15 1.67
N GLU A 255 19.56 -12.56 0.45
CA GLU A 255 18.56 -12.88 -0.59
C GLU A 255 17.54 -13.95 -0.16
N GLU A 256 18.01 -15.05 0.45
CA GLU A 256 17.15 -16.13 0.96
C GLU A 256 16.21 -15.62 2.06
N LYS A 257 16.70 -14.78 2.98
CA LYS A 257 15.87 -14.17 4.03
C LYS A 257 14.88 -13.16 3.45
N ILE A 258 15.25 -12.40 2.43
CA ILE A 258 14.35 -11.45 1.76
C ILE A 258 13.24 -12.16 0.97
N GLU A 259 13.54 -13.27 0.30
CA GLU A 259 12.50 -14.10 -0.33
C GLU A 259 11.51 -14.64 0.74
N LYS A 260 11.98 -15.08 1.92
CA LYS A 260 11.09 -15.45 3.03
C LYS A 260 10.23 -14.28 3.53
N LEU A 261 10.80 -13.08 3.68
CA LEU A 261 10.04 -11.88 4.08
C LEU A 261 9.04 -11.43 2.99
N TYR A 262 9.31 -11.72 1.71
CA TYR A 262 8.35 -11.59 0.62
C TYR A 262 7.20 -12.60 0.78
N LEU A 263 7.46 -13.85 1.21
CA LEU A 263 6.40 -14.83 1.50
C LEU A 263 5.49 -14.40 2.66
N ALA A 264 6.05 -13.71 3.66
CA ALA A 264 5.32 -13.17 4.82
C ALA A 264 4.59 -11.83 4.56
N ASP A 265 4.51 -11.38 3.30
CA ASP A 265 3.93 -10.10 2.87
C ASP A 265 4.56 -8.83 3.50
N LEU A 266 5.80 -8.95 4.02
CA LEU A 266 6.58 -7.83 4.58
C LEU A 266 7.45 -7.12 3.54
N VAL A 267 7.58 -7.67 2.34
CA VAL A 267 8.36 -7.12 1.22
C VAL A 267 7.54 -7.29 -0.04
N TRP A 268 7.69 -6.39 -1.01
CA TRP A 268 7.09 -6.56 -2.33
C TRP A 268 8.15 -6.51 -3.44
N ARG A 269 7.87 -7.17 -4.57
CA ARG A 269 8.80 -7.31 -5.70
C ARG A 269 8.25 -6.66 -6.95
N THR A 270 9.05 -5.85 -7.64
CA THR A 270 8.74 -5.38 -8.99
C THR A 270 10.00 -5.26 -9.84
N LYS A 271 9.89 -5.56 -11.14
CA LYS A 271 11.00 -5.49 -12.12
C LYS A 271 12.28 -6.17 -11.64
N GLY A 272 12.12 -7.33 -10.99
CA GLY A 272 13.23 -8.13 -10.45
C GLY A 272 13.84 -7.62 -9.14
N ARG A 273 13.37 -6.50 -8.57
CA ARG A 273 13.91 -5.90 -7.33
C ARG A 273 12.91 -6.00 -6.18
N PHE A 274 13.43 -6.18 -4.97
CA PHE A 274 12.69 -6.09 -3.72
C PHE A 274 12.60 -4.66 -3.23
N TYR A 275 11.50 -4.35 -2.57
CA TYR A 275 11.18 -3.04 -2.00
C TYR A 275 10.62 -3.26 -0.60
N ALA A 276 11.14 -2.50 0.37
CA ALA A 276 10.57 -2.50 1.71
C ALA A 276 9.12 -1.99 1.67
N PHE A 277 8.31 -2.48 2.60
CA PHE A 277 6.97 -1.98 2.88
C PHE A 277 6.97 -0.46 3.13
N ASN A 278 5.82 0.18 2.88
CA ASN A 278 5.62 1.62 3.04
C ASN A 278 4.55 1.89 4.11
N ASP A 279 4.74 1.30 5.27
CA ASP A 279 3.80 1.39 6.39
C ASP A 279 4.53 1.88 7.64
N ILE A 280 4.23 3.11 8.04
CA ILE A 280 4.91 3.80 9.14
C ILE A 280 4.57 3.19 10.52
N CYS A 281 3.42 2.54 10.66
CA CYS A 281 3.03 1.88 11.90
C CYS A 281 3.72 0.50 12.01
N LEU A 282 3.87 -0.23 10.91
CA LEU A 282 4.74 -1.41 10.87
C LEU A 282 6.21 -1.06 11.15
N MET A 283 6.70 0.08 10.64
CA MET A 283 8.05 0.56 10.95
C MET A 283 8.21 0.82 12.46
N ARG A 284 7.23 1.49 13.09
CA ARG A 284 7.20 1.74 14.54
C ARG A 284 7.14 0.43 15.34
N TYR A 285 6.30 -0.52 14.93
CA TYR A 285 6.20 -1.85 15.55
C TYR A 285 7.52 -2.64 15.48
N ILE A 286 8.13 -2.78 14.29
CA ILE A 286 9.41 -3.50 14.13
C ILE A 286 10.52 -2.82 14.92
N LYS A 287 10.53 -1.48 14.95
CA LYS A 287 11.44 -0.72 15.82
C LYS A 287 11.24 -1.12 17.28
N PHE A 288 10.03 -0.97 17.83
CA PHE A 288 9.74 -1.29 19.22
C PHE A 288 10.13 -2.72 19.61
N VAL A 289 9.74 -3.72 18.79
CA VAL A 289 9.92 -5.14 19.11
C VAL A 289 11.37 -5.61 18.95
N TYR A 290 12.17 -5.04 18.04
CA TYR A 290 13.55 -5.51 17.80
C TYR A 290 14.65 -4.56 18.25
N GLU A 291 14.42 -3.26 18.45
CA GLU A 291 15.46 -2.33 18.89
C GLU A 291 16.07 -2.74 20.24
N GLN A 292 15.25 -3.29 21.15
CA GLN A 292 15.70 -3.78 22.45
C GLN A 292 16.65 -4.99 22.35
N ASP A 293 16.52 -5.80 21.29
CA ASP A 293 17.35 -6.98 21.04
C ASP A 293 18.66 -6.65 20.29
N LEU A 294 18.78 -5.44 19.74
CA LEU A 294 19.80 -5.08 18.74
C LEU A 294 20.85 -4.12 19.31
N LYS A 295 21.96 -4.67 19.81
CA LYS A 295 23.07 -3.89 20.41
C LYS A 295 24.01 -3.23 19.41
N ASP A 296 24.04 -3.69 18.15
CA ASP A 296 25.07 -3.36 17.16
C ASP A 296 24.58 -2.49 15.98
N ILE A 297 23.40 -1.85 16.09
CA ILE A 297 22.80 -1.08 14.99
C ILE A 297 22.38 0.31 15.46
N ASP A 298 22.72 1.34 14.68
CA ASP A 298 22.30 2.73 14.92
C ASP A 298 20.78 2.87 15.08
N THR A 299 20.34 3.53 16.14
CA THR A 299 18.92 3.76 16.44
C THR A 299 18.26 4.66 15.39
N ILE A 300 17.08 4.24 14.91
CA ILE A 300 16.37 4.93 13.84
C ILE A 300 15.25 5.80 14.40
N ASP A 301 15.36 7.14 14.31
CA ASP A 301 14.22 8.03 14.60
C ASP A 301 13.22 8.05 13.44
N LEU A 302 12.03 7.51 13.70
CA LEU A 302 10.90 7.48 12.76
C LEU A 302 10.01 8.71 12.83
N SER A 303 9.96 9.40 13.97
CA SER A 303 9.20 10.65 14.13
C SER A 303 9.75 11.73 13.18
N LEU A 304 11.08 11.73 13.02
CA LEU A 304 11.76 12.62 12.09
C LEU A 304 11.53 12.24 10.63
N GLN A 305 11.26 10.98 10.25
CA GLN A 305 11.09 10.61 8.83
C GLN A 305 9.84 11.23 8.19
N SER A 306 8.70 11.21 8.89
CA SER A 306 7.48 11.90 8.44
C SER A 306 7.72 13.40 8.31
N LYS A 307 8.30 14.00 9.36
CA LYS A 307 8.71 15.42 9.40
C LYS A 307 9.68 15.74 8.25
N TYR A 308 10.63 14.87 7.91
CA TYR A 308 11.62 15.05 6.84
C TYR A 308 11.01 15.03 5.43
N ASN A 309 10.02 14.18 5.19
CA ASN A 309 9.35 14.12 3.88
C ASN A 309 8.48 15.36 3.66
N VAL A 310 7.78 15.83 4.70
CA VAL A 310 7.06 17.11 4.68
C VAL A 310 8.04 18.29 4.53
N LEU A 311 9.15 18.31 5.28
CA LEU A 311 10.20 19.34 5.14
C LEU A 311 10.80 19.36 3.74
N LYS A 312 11.09 18.21 3.14
CA LYS A 312 11.63 18.12 1.77
C LYS A 312 10.65 18.70 0.74
N GLY A 313 9.35 18.46 0.91
CA GLY A 313 8.30 19.08 0.09
C GLY A 313 8.28 20.60 0.26
N ARG A 314 8.07 21.07 1.51
CA ARG A 314 8.01 22.49 1.87
C ARG A 314 9.27 23.28 1.50
N PHE A 315 10.45 22.69 1.68
CA PHE A 315 11.71 23.32 1.31
C PHE A 315 11.83 23.45 -0.21
N LEU A 316 11.42 22.44 -0.98
CA LEU A 316 11.40 22.50 -2.44
C LEU A 316 10.38 23.54 -2.95
N GLU A 317 9.19 23.61 -2.36
CA GLU A 317 8.19 24.66 -2.59
C GLU A 317 8.80 26.06 -2.34
N ASN A 318 9.37 26.29 -1.15
CA ASN A 318 9.94 27.57 -0.75
C ASN A 318 11.13 28.00 -1.64
N VAL A 319 12.03 27.08 -2.01
CA VAL A 319 13.13 27.38 -2.93
C VAL A 319 12.59 27.82 -4.29
N VAL A 320 11.57 27.14 -4.82
CA VAL A 320 10.94 27.53 -6.09
C VAL A 320 10.27 28.91 -5.97
N GLN A 321 9.53 29.18 -4.90
CA GLN A 321 8.90 30.48 -4.67
C GLN A 321 9.94 31.61 -4.63
N VAL A 322 10.95 31.49 -3.77
CA VAL A 322 12.00 32.51 -3.60
C VAL A 322 12.80 32.69 -4.90
N THR A 323 13.04 31.63 -5.68
CA THR A 323 13.66 31.76 -7.00
C THR A 323 12.77 32.54 -7.98
N MET A 324 11.47 32.26 -8.04
CA MET A 324 10.55 32.95 -8.94
C MET A 324 10.31 34.41 -8.53
N MET A 325 10.32 34.73 -7.23
CA MET A 325 10.27 36.11 -6.73
C MET A 325 11.51 36.94 -7.12
N LYS A 326 12.64 36.30 -7.44
CA LYS A 326 13.91 36.96 -7.82
C LYS A 326 14.07 37.15 -9.33
N PHE A 327 13.12 36.72 -10.17
CA PHE A 327 13.19 36.91 -11.61
C PHE A 327 13.06 38.39 -11.98
N ASN A 328 13.98 38.92 -12.81
CA ASN A 328 14.02 40.34 -13.13
C ASN A 328 14.09 40.64 -14.64
N ASN A 329 13.39 39.85 -15.46
CA ASN A 329 13.38 39.92 -16.93
C ASN A 329 14.67 39.45 -17.62
N ASP A 330 15.59 38.85 -16.87
CA ASP A 330 16.82 38.25 -17.40
C ASP A 330 16.51 37.18 -18.46
N GLU A 331 17.33 37.12 -19.51
CA GLU A 331 17.26 36.05 -20.50
C GLU A 331 18.06 34.84 -20.03
N ILE A 332 17.43 33.66 -20.02
CA ILE A 332 18.13 32.38 -19.83
C ILE A 332 17.92 31.45 -21.02
N GLN A 333 18.77 30.43 -21.13
CA GLN A 333 18.64 29.37 -22.14
C GLN A 333 17.37 28.55 -21.86
N GLY A 334 16.44 28.54 -22.80
CA GLY A 334 15.12 27.92 -22.63
C GLY A 334 15.16 26.41 -22.53
N GLU A 335 16.28 25.77 -22.86
CA GLU A 335 16.58 24.36 -22.64
C GLU A 335 16.57 24.01 -21.15
N TRP A 336 16.91 24.98 -20.30
CA TRP A 336 16.74 24.89 -18.86
C TRP A 336 15.23 24.77 -18.63
N LEU A 337 14.44 25.69 -19.17
CA LEU A 337 12.99 25.67 -19.06
C LEU A 337 12.26 24.68 -20.01
N GLY A 338 12.94 23.65 -20.52
CA GLY A 338 12.33 22.61 -21.37
C GLY A 338 11.77 23.07 -22.73
N LYS A 339 12.14 24.27 -23.20
CA LYS A 339 11.89 24.78 -24.56
C LYS A 339 13.22 24.83 -25.35
N LYS A 340 13.21 25.45 -26.53
CA LYS A 340 14.41 25.79 -27.30
C LYS A 340 14.59 27.30 -27.37
N GLY A 341 15.83 27.78 -27.42
CA GLY A 341 16.16 29.21 -27.55
C GLY A 341 15.93 29.99 -26.25
N LYS A 342 16.27 31.29 -26.25
CA LYS A 342 16.22 32.11 -25.03
C LYS A 342 14.79 32.36 -24.52
N ILE A 343 14.66 32.53 -23.21
CA ILE A 343 13.42 32.93 -22.54
C ILE A 343 13.73 34.04 -21.53
N ALA A 344 13.00 35.15 -21.63
CA ALA A 344 12.98 36.19 -20.60
C ALA A 344 12.17 35.71 -19.37
N LEU A 345 12.78 35.81 -18.18
CA LEU A 345 12.18 35.43 -16.90
C LEU A 345 11.28 36.54 -16.35
N PRO A 346 9.95 36.42 -16.38
CA PRO A 346 9.07 37.52 -16.00
C PRO A 346 9.19 37.85 -14.51
N LEU A 347 9.37 39.13 -14.18
CA LEU A 347 9.15 39.66 -12.84
C LEU A 347 7.67 39.46 -12.47
N PHE A 348 7.39 38.59 -11.50
CA PHE A 348 6.02 38.28 -11.07
C PHE A 348 5.49 39.27 -10.03
N ASN A 349 4.19 39.58 -10.11
CA ASN A 349 3.50 40.41 -9.12
C ASN A 349 3.06 39.58 -7.90
N VAL A 350 2.85 38.28 -8.11
CA VAL A 350 2.39 37.31 -7.09
C VAL A 350 3.15 36.01 -7.29
N VAL A 351 3.64 35.43 -6.19
CA VAL A 351 4.18 34.07 -6.10
C VAL A 351 3.66 33.48 -4.78
N ASP A 352 2.82 32.45 -4.82
CA ASP A 352 2.14 31.88 -3.65
C ASP A 352 1.84 30.36 -3.82
N THR A 353 1.25 29.71 -2.81
CA THR A 353 0.60 28.40 -2.97
C THR A 353 -0.91 28.60 -3.14
N ARG A 354 -1.58 27.76 -3.94
CA ARG A 354 -3.04 27.88 -4.15
C ARG A 354 -3.74 26.54 -4.17
N GLN A 355 -4.91 26.47 -3.54
CA GLN A 355 -5.90 25.44 -3.84
C GLN A 355 -6.88 25.96 -4.88
N VAL A 356 -7.16 25.15 -5.90
CA VAL A 356 -8.06 25.49 -7.00
C VAL A 356 -9.11 24.39 -7.15
N LYS A 357 -10.37 24.79 -7.16
CA LYS A 357 -11.51 23.91 -7.40
C LYS A 357 -12.23 24.40 -8.66
N ALA A 358 -12.18 23.63 -9.74
CA ALA A 358 -13.01 23.89 -10.90
C ALA A 358 -14.46 23.45 -10.62
N SER A 359 -15.43 24.01 -11.34
CA SER A 359 -16.86 23.76 -11.13
C SER A 359 -17.30 22.29 -11.25
N SER A 360 -16.49 21.44 -11.89
CA SER A 360 -16.78 20.02 -12.12
C SER A 360 -15.69 19.05 -11.65
N THR A 361 -14.68 19.49 -10.89
CA THR A 361 -13.57 18.61 -10.45
C THR A 361 -13.36 18.62 -8.94
N LYS A 362 -12.63 17.61 -8.44
CA LYS A 362 -12.04 17.66 -7.10
C LYS A 362 -11.14 18.91 -6.97
N SER A 363 -10.94 19.39 -5.75
CA SER A 363 -9.99 20.45 -5.43
C SER A 363 -8.56 19.94 -5.59
N TYR A 364 -7.71 20.69 -6.29
CA TYR A 364 -6.30 20.39 -6.45
C TYR A 364 -5.46 21.50 -5.82
N GLN A 365 -4.40 21.13 -5.10
CA GLN A 365 -3.37 22.06 -4.67
C GLN A 365 -2.37 22.28 -5.81
N ILE A 366 -1.88 23.51 -5.92
CA ILE A 366 -0.79 23.92 -6.80
C ILE A 366 0.38 24.28 -5.89
N ASP A 367 1.47 23.53 -5.98
CA ASP A 367 2.61 23.63 -5.07
C ASP A 367 3.29 25.00 -5.13
N VAL A 368 3.37 25.63 -6.32
CA VAL A 368 3.65 27.08 -6.47
C VAL A 368 2.86 27.66 -7.64
N PHE A 369 2.21 28.80 -7.44
CA PHE A 369 1.55 29.62 -8.45
C PHE A 369 2.30 30.95 -8.60
N ALA A 370 2.47 31.44 -9.83
CA ALA A 370 3.01 32.77 -10.06
C ALA A 370 2.32 33.50 -11.22
N ARG A 371 2.13 34.82 -11.08
CA ARG A 371 1.39 35.63 -12.06
C ARG A 371 1.96 37.03 -12.28
N ARG A 372 1.97 37.45 -13.55
CA ARG A 372 2.20 38.82 -14.02
C ARG A 372 1.20 39.15 -15.12
N ASN A 373 0.26 40.06 -14.87
CA ASN A 373 -0.81 40.44 -15.82
C ASN A 373 -1.58 39.21 -16.36
N LYS A 374 -1.42 38.92 -17.65
CA LYS A 374 -1.98 37.76 -18.37
C LYS A 374 -1.12 36.49 -18.28
N THR A 375 0.15 36.62 -17.94
CA THR A 375 1.10 35.50 -17.84
C THR A 375 0.96 34.80 -16.49
N THR A 376 0.69 33.49 -16.51
CA THR A 376 0.59 32.65 -15.30
C THR A 376 1.46 31.41 -15.45
N TRP A 377 2.21 31.06 -14.40
CA TRP A 377 3.08 29.89 -14.31
C TRP A 377 2.64 29.05 -13.11
N LEU A 378 2.62 27.72 -13.27
CA LEU A 378 2.10 26.77 -12.28
C LEU A 378 3.10 25.63 -12.05
N CYS A 379 3.40 25.35 -10.78
CA CYS A 379 4.43 24.43 -10.34
C CYS A 379 3.89 23.27 -9.53
N GLU A 380 4.45 22.10 -9.83
CA GLU A 380 4.36 20.89 -9.01
C GLU A 380 5.78 20.56 -8.53
N CYS A 381 5.94 20.39 -7.22
CA CYS A 381 7.21 20.11 -6.56
C CYS A 381 7.24 18.63 -6.16
N LYS A 382 8.13 17.84 -6.79
CA LYS A 382 8.26 16.39 -6.52
C LYS A 382 9.73 15.97 -6.44
N TYR A 383 10.04 15.11 -5.49
CA TYR A 383 11.38 14.58 -5.26
C TYR A 383 11.51 13.19 -5.92
N THR A 384 12.29 13.07 -7.00
CA THR A 384 12.43 11.80 -7.75
C THR A 384 13.90 11.41 -7.96
N LYS A 385 14.23 10.14 -7.69
CA LYS A 385 15.60 9.59 -7.90
C LYS A 385 15.98 9.44 -9.38
N THR A 386 15.00 9.35 -10.28
CA THR A 386 15.20 9.23 -11.73
C THR A 386 14.74 10.48 -12.47
N LYS A 387 15.38 10.75 -13.61
CA LYS A 387 15.06 11.84 -14.53
C LYS A 387 13.70 11.57 -15.19
N MET A 388 12.67 12.30 -14.77
CA MET A 388 11.29 12.09 -15.23
C MET A 388 11.16 12.33 -16.74
N GLY A 389 10.51 11.40 -17.44
CA GLY A 389 10.42 11.38 -18.90
C GLY A 389 9.24 12.20 -19.47
N MET A 390 9.43 12.80 -20.65
CA MET A 390 8.43 13.67 -21.31
C MET A 390 7.06 13.01 -21.54
N ASN A 391 7.00 11.67 -21.65
CA ASN A 391 5.74 10.96 -21.85
C ASN A 391 4.94 10.77 -20.56
N GLN A 392 5.60 10.57 -19.40
CA GLN A 392 4.92 10.54 -18.11
C GLN A 392 4.32 11.92 -17.79
N VAL A 393 5.07 12.97 -18.13
CA VAL A 393 4.62 14.36 -18.09
C VAL A 393 3.37 14.60 -18.94
N LYS A 394 3.32 14.10 -20.18
CA LYS A 394 2.23 14.42 -21.13
C LYS A 394 0.86 13.91 -20.68
N ASN A 395 0.79 12.88 -19.83
CA ASN A 395 -0.46 12.37 -19.27
C ASN A 395 -1.07 13.31 -18.21
N TRP A 396 -0.29 14.30 -17.75
CA TRP A 396 -0.72 15.37 -16.86
C TRP A 396 -0.75 16.66 -17.70
N ASN A 397 -1.76 17.52 -17.56
CA ASN A 397 -2.00 18.60 -18.53
C ASN A 397 -1.07 19.84 -18.36
N VAL A 398 0.21 19.63 -17.98
CA VAL A 398 1.23 20.64 -17.58
C VAL A 398 2.63 20.28 -18.19
N ARG A 399 3.49 21.22 -18.68
CA ARG A 399 4.76 21.00 -19.44
C ARG A 399 5.68 22.25 -19.59
N LEU A 400 7.01 22.31 -19.37
CA LEU A 400 7.86 21.94 -18.23
C LEU A 400 8.85 23.11 -17.91
N MET A 401 9.66 23.03 -16.83
CA MET A 401 10.88 23.86 -16.58
C MET A 401 11.92 23.18 -15.66
N ARG A 402 13.21 23.29 -15.94
CA ARG A 402 14.31 22.64 -15.20
C ARG A 402 15.37 23.67 -14.78
N GLN A 403 15.91 23.59 -13.57
CA GLN A 403 17.23 24.14 -13.25
C GLN A 403 17.87 23.36 -12.10
N CYS A 404 19.20 23.36 -12.04
CA CYS A 404 19.98 22.57 -11.08
C CYS A 404 20.63 23.47 -10.04
N VAL A 405 20.73 22.97 -8.80
CA VAL A 405 21.68 23.46 -7.79
C VAL A 405 22.57 22.29 -7.38
N LYS A 406 23.86 22.56 -7.20
CA LYS A 406 24.86 21.66 -6.60
C LYS A 406 25.66 22.47 -5.56
N PRO A 407 26.27 21.82 -4.56
CA PRO A 407 26.47 20.38 -4.44
C PRO A 407 25.57 19.72 -3.38
N LEU A 408 24.54 18.99 -3.82
CA LEU A 408 24.12 17.68 -3.26
C LEU A 408 22.99 17.09 -4.12
N LYS A 409 23.35 16.09 -4.96
CA LYS A 409 22.48 15.12 -5.68
C LYS A 409 21.08 15.60 -6.15
N TRP A 410 21.07 16.24 -7.33
CA TRP A 410 19.99 16.34 -8.36
C TRP A 410 18.51 16.16 -7.95
N VAL A 411 17.72 17.23 -8.11
CA VAL A 411 16.24 17.23 -8.11
C VAL A 411 15.73 17.79 -9.45
N GLN A 412 14.57 17.31 -9.95
CA GLN A 412 13.97 17.75 -11.22
C GLN A 412 12.57 18.35 -10.98
N LEU A 413 12.42 19.65 -11.26
CA LEU A 413 11.17 20.42 -11.26
C LEU A 413 10.55 20.52 -12.67
N SER A 414 9.28 20.99 -12.82
CA SER A 414 8.71 21.39 -14.15
C SER A 414 7.27 22.01 -14.27
N LEU A 415 7.06 23.06 -15.13
CA LEU A 415 5.87 23.98 -15.23
C LEU A 415 5.30 24.25 -16.67
N LYS A 416 3.99 24.58 -16.89
CA LYS A 416 3.46 25.07 -18.21
C LYS A 416 3.10 26.56 -18.27
N PHE A 417 3.12 27.09 -19.50
CA PHE A 417 2.66 28.41 -19.93
C PHE A 417 1.31 28.30 -20.67
N LYS A 418 0.42 29.29 -20.46
CA LYS A 418 -0.69 29.59 -21.38
C LYS A 418 -0.69 31.11 -21.60
N CYS A 419 -0.55 31.56 -22.85
CA CYS A 419 -0.74 32.96 -23.22
C CYS A 419 -2.20 33.15 -23.69
N GLY A 420 -2.81 34.26 -23.28
CA GLY A 420 -4.14 34.73 -23.67
C GLY A 420 -4.39 36.12 -23.10
#